data_AF-A0A6P3W0Z0-F1
#
_entry.id   AF-A0A6P3W0Z0-F1
#
_cell.length_a   1.000
_cell.length_b   1.000
_cell.length_c   1.000
_cell.angle_alpha   90.00
_cell.angle_beta   90.00
_cell.angle_gamma   90.00
#
_symmetry.space_group_name_H-M   'P 1'
#
loop_
_entity.id
_entity.type
_entity.pdbx_description
1 polymer ?
#
loop_
_entity_poly.entity_id
_entity_poly.type
_entity_poly.pdbx_seq_one_letter_code
_entity_poly.pdbx_strand_id
1 'polypeptide(L)'
;MGQCVTKCKNPSSSLGSKSGDKESGKSHGKKGSGGHKDDSCPKSSAEPVYNGTKAPEVTVETSLAPAPVLGEGPKEECWPEGEGVSLRRIEEMFLIYKDEHEDAILEEGMEQFCEDLHVDPAEFRVLVLAWKFQAATMCKFTRKEFVDGCRAIQADSTEGICSRFSVMMEEARGEESFKDLYRFTFQFGLDVDEGQRSLQRGIAVALWRLVFTQDMPSVLDSWLDFLSENPCAVRGISRDTWNMFLNFTQSIGSDLSNYSEDEAWPSLFDSFVEWESERRRREQEEEDKKRRGMGEEEGQGEGECPAPSLTDCSEAGAAQGWTSH
;
A
#
# COMPACT_ATOMS: atom_id res chain seq x y z
N MET A 1 32.55 9.95 7.27
CA MET A 1 32.74 8.54 7.67
C MET A 1 31.59 7.76 7.10
N GLY A 2 31.85 6.97 6.07
CA GLY A 2 30.82 6.26 5.31
C GLY A 2 30.62 4.82 5.79
N GLN A 3 29.41 4.31 5.56
CA GLN A 3 29.02 2.91 5.39
C GLN A 3 27.80 2.98 4.44
N CYS A 4 27.81 2.61 3.16
CA CYS A 4 28.04 1.32 2.48
C CYS A 4 27.03 0.20 2.79
N VAL A 5 25.99 0.17 1.92
CA VAL A 5 25.38 -0.95 1.15
C VAL A 5 24.80 -2.19 1.83
N THR A 6 23.56 -2.51 1.44
CA THR A 6 23.21 -3.87 0.94
C THR A 6 22.29 -3.78 -0.28
N LYS A 7 22.87 -4.14 -1.44
CA LYS A 7 22.25 -4.31 -2.75
C LYS A 7 21.69 -5.73 -2.84
N CYS A 8 20.38 -5.90 -3.00
CA CYS A 8 19.78 -7.19 -3.32
C CYS A 8 20.11 -7.56 -4.77
N LYS A 9 20.71 -8.73 -4.97
CA LYS A 9 21.16 -9.25 -6.26
C LYS A 9 20.52 -10.62 -6.43
N ASN A 10 19.60 -10.75 -7.38
CA ASN A 10 18.96 -12.02 -7.72
C ASN A 10 19.94 -12.88 -8.54
N PRO A 11 20.19 -14.17 -8.22
CA PRO A 11 21.15 -14.98 -8.96
C PRO A 11 20.50 -15.63 -10.20
N SER A 12 20.89 -15.14 -11.38
CA SER A 12 20.78 -15.87 -12.64
C SER A 12 21.65 -17.14 -12.57
N SER A 13 21.08 -18.30 -12.90
CA SER A 13 21.83 -19.54 -13.09
C SER A 13 21.84 -19.94 -14.56
N SER A 14 23.06 -19.95 -15.08
CA SER A 14 23.44 -20.30 -16.44
C SER A 14 23.38 -21.81 -16.70
N LEU A 15 22.98 -22.11 -17.93
CA LEU A 15 23.12 -23.37 -18.66
C LEU A 15 24.47 -24.07 -18.47
N GLY A 16 24.44 -25.38 -18.26
CA GLY A 16 25.60 -26.28 -18.30
C GLY A 16 25.21 -27.65 -18.84
N SER A 17 25.56 -27.92 -20.09
CA SER A 17 25.36 -29.20 -20.79
C SER A 17 26.33 -30.28 -20.28
N LYS A 18 25.84 -31.50 -20.02
CA LYS A 18 26.66 -32.71 -20.07
C LYS A 18 25.84 -33.96 -20.38
N SER A 19 26.22 -34.60 -21.48
CA SER A 19 25.68 -35.85 -22.04
C SER A 19 25.89 -37.08 -21.14
N GLY A 20 24.99 -38.06 -21.28
CA GLY A 20 25.18 -39.43 -20.80
C GLY A 20 23.99 -40.33 -21.19
N ASP A 21 24.27 -41.31 -22.06
CA ASP A 21 23.45 -42.45 -22.50
C ASP A 21 22.50 -43.07 -21.46
N LYS A 22 21.30 -43.55 -21.87
CA LYS A 22 21.03 -44.96 -22.26
C LYS A 22 19.53 -45.31 -22.39
N GLU A 23 19.28 -46.16 -23.38
CA GLU A 23 18.27 -47.23 -23.49
C GLU A 23 16.78 -46.97 -23.77
N SER A 24 16.38 -47.49 -24.93
CA SER A 24 15.03 -47.80 -25.41
C SER A 24 14.36 -48.93 -24.63
N GLY A 25 13.05 -48.84 -24.38
CA GLY A 25 12.30 -49.92 -23.72
C GLY A 25 10.77 -49.80 -23.70
N LYS A 26 10.15 -49.96 -24.88
CA LYS A 26 8.91 -50.72 -25.16
C LYS A 26 7.59 -50.44 -24.37
N SER A 27 6.64 -49.94 -25.16
CA SER A 27 5.18 -50.16 -25.17
C SER A 27 4.57 -51.32 -24.34
N HIS A 28 3.42 -51.06 -23.71
CA HIS A 28 2.25 -51.93 -23.79
C HIS A 28 0.95 -51.14 -23.59
N GLY A 29 0.03 -51.25 -24.55
CA GLY A 29 -1.37 -50.85 -24.41
C GLY A 29 -2.28 -52.04 -24.13
N LYS A 30 -3.45 -51.76 -23.55
CA LYS A 30 -4.78 -52.36 -23.83
C LYS A 30 -5.81 -51.63 -22.95
N LYS A 31 -6.85 -50.96 -23.48
CA LYS A 31 -8.10 -51.40 -24.16
C LYS A 31 -9.22 -51.83 -23.19
N GLY A 32 -10.39 -51.22 -23.35
CA GLY A 32 -11.73 -51.71 -22.95
C GLY A 32 -12.54 -50.66 -22.17
N SER A 33 -13.44 -49.87 -22.80
CA SER A 33 -14.85 -50.19 -23.13
C SER A 33 -15.77 -50.09 -21.90
N GLY A 34 -16.92 -49.40 -21.86
CA GLY A 34 -17.77 -48.72 -22.84
C GLY A 34 -19.16 -48.44 -22.20
N GLY A 35 -20.04 -47.70 -22.89
CA GLY A 35 -21.48 -47.53 -22.57
C GLY A 35 -21.86 -46.09 -22.17
N HIS A 36 -22.29 -45.18 -23.07
CA HIS A 36 -23.55 -45.07 -23.83
C HIS A 36 -24.79 -44.76 -22.97
N LYS A 37 -25.28 -43.51 -23.05
CA LYS A 37 -26.71 -43.19 -23.17
C LYS A 37 -26.95 -41.76 -23.64
N ASP A 38 -27.73 -41.69 -24.70
CA ASP A 38 -28.26 -40.55 -25.43
C ASP A 38 -29.14 -39.62 -24.57
N ASP A 39 -29.20 -38.32 -24.90
CA ASP A 39 -30.46 -37.70 -25.34
C ASP A 39 -30.22 -36.31 -26.01
N SER A 40 -30.42 -36.30 -27.32
CA SER A 40 -31.22 -35.37 -28.14
C SER A 40 -31.39 -33.89 -27.73
N CYS A 41 -30.90 -33.00 -28.59
CA CYS A 41 -31.33 -31.60 -28.75
C CYS A 41 -32.61 -31.53 -29.63
N PRO A 42 -33.39 -30.45 -29.58
CA PRO A 42 -33.56 -29.73 -30.84
C PRO A 42 -33.55 -28.20 -30.72
N LYS A 43 -33.00 -27.58 -31.77
CA LYS A 43 -33.26 -26.21 -32.23
C LYS A 43 -34.69 -26.08 -32.75
N SER A 44 -35.27 -24.87 -32.64
CA SER A 44 -36.21 -24.37 -33.65
C SER A 44 -36.10 -22.84 -33.80
N SER A 45 -35.86 -22.40 -35.04
CA SER A 45 -36.07 -21.04 -35.54
C SER A 45 -37.55 -20.78 -35.85
N ALA A 46 -38.01 -19.52 -35.76
CA ALA A 46 -38.76 -18.77 -36.79
C ALA A 46 -39.56 -17.57 -36.19
N GLU A 47 -39.39 -16.38 -36.79
CA GLU A 47 -40.35 -15.24 -36.75
C GLU A 47 -41.47 -15.45 -37.83
N PRO A 48 -42.26 -14.44 -38.32
CA PRO A 48 -42.81 -13.16 -37.80
C PRO A 48 -44.34 -13.01 -38.09
N VAL A 49 -45.09 -12.09 -37.45
CA VAL A 49 -46.35 -11.52 -38.02
C VAL A 49 -46.60 -10.06 -37.55
N TYR A 50 -47.27 -9.33 -38.46
CA TYR A 50 -47.38 -7.91 -38.81
C TYR A 50 -48.50 -7.09 -38.11
N ASN A 51 -48.58 -5.79 -38.50
CA ASN A 51 -49.56 -4.70 -38.28
C ASN A 51 -49.36 -3.83 -37.02
N GLY A 52 -49.27 -2.48 -37.05
CA GLY A 52 -49.63 -1.48 -38.06
C GLY A 52 -50.79 -0.60 -37.54
N THR A 53 -50.58 0.73 -37.49
CA THR A 53 -51.58 1.84 -37.69
C THR A 53 -51.57 2.97 -36.64
N LYS A 54 -51.08 4.13 -37.11
CA LYS A 54 -51.46 5.56 -36.93
C LYS A 54 -51.49 6.27 -35.55
N ALA A 55 -50.90 7.47 -35.61
CA ALA A 55 -51.04 8.62 -34.74
C ALA A 55 -52.48 9.18 -34.66
N PRO A 56 -52.70 10.12 -33.72
CA PRO A 56 -53.16 11.44 -34.16
C PRO A 56 -52.38 12.61 -33.53
N GLU A 57 -52.25 13.67 -34.33
CA GLU A 57 -51.91 15.04 -33.91
C GLU A 57 -53.03 15.65 -33.05
N VAL A 58 -52.66 16.49 -32.08
CA VAL A 58 -53.45 17.67 -31.68
C VAL A 58 -52.50 18.86 -31.54
N THR A 59 -52.87 19.94 -32.20
CA THR A 59 -52.19 21.22 -32.36
C THR A 59 -52.68 22.27 -31.34
N VAL A 60 -51.94 23.42 -31.32
CA VAL A 60 -52.33 24.79 -30.88
C VAL A 60 -52.21 25.04 -29.35
N GLU A 61 -51.64 26.13 -28.80
CA GLU A 61 -51.35 27.49 -29.27
C GLU A 61 -50.23 28.20 -28.46
N THR A 62 -49.59 29.13 -29.16
CA THR A 62 -48.80 30.31 -28.78
C THR A 62 -49.15 31.05 -27.47
N SER A 63 -48.14 31.56 -26.76
CA SER A 63 -48.19 32.89 -26.11
C SER A 63 -46.80 33.49 -25.87
N LEU A 64 -46.68 34.80 -26.12
CA LEU A 64 -45.48 35.62 -26.16
C LEU A 64 -45.28 36.43 -24.84
N ALA A 65 -43.99 36.67 -24.52
CA ALA A 65 -43.38 37.83 -23.82
C ALA A 65 -43.45 37.93 -22.26
N PRO A 66 -42.62 38.76 -21.59
CA PRO A 66 -41.36 39.44 -21.99
C PRO A 66 -40.17 39.22 -21.01
N ALA A 67 -38.96 39.60 -21.43
CA ALA A 67 -37.77 39.70 -20.56
C ALA A 67 -37.78 40.96 -19.67
N PRO A 68 -37.07 40.92 -18.52
CA PRO A 68 -36.17 42.03 -18.19
C PRO A 68 -34.80 41.61 -17.59
N VAL A 69 -33.73 42.07 -18.25
CA VAL A 69 -32.59 42.88 -17.77
C VAL A 69 -31.94 42.64 -16.38
N LEU A 70 -30.62 42.37 -16.45
CA LEU A 70 -29.48 42.57 -15.52
C LEU A 70 -29.56 42.06 -14.08
N GLY A 71 -28.67 41.10 -13.80
CA GLY A 71 -28.01 40.89 -12.51
C GLY A 71 -26.68 40.19 -12.74
N GLU A 72 -25.58 40.90 -12.53
CA GLU A 72 -24.22 40.36 -12.63
C GLU A 72 -24.04 39.18 -11.65
N GLY A 73 -23.73 38.00 -12.21
CA GLY A 73 -23.26 36.82 -11.49
C GLY A 73 -21.80 36.54 -11.86
N PRO A 74 -21.01 35.91 -10.97
CA PRO A 74 -19.56 35.96 -11.03
C PRO A 74 -19.01 35.35 -12.31
N LYS A 75 -17.98 35.99 -12.87
CA LYS A 75 -17.12 35.44 -13.93
C LYS A 75 -16.88 33.95 -13.67
N GLU A 76 -17.46 33.10 -14.51
CA GLU A 76 -16.79 31.85 -14.84
C GLU A 76 -15.41 32.26 -15.35
N GLU A 77 -14.40 31.97 -14.53
CA GLU A 77 -13.04 31.95 -15.02
C GLU A 77 -12.98 30.84 -16.06
N CYS A 78 -13.23 31.25 -17.30
CA CYS A 78 -12.94 30.50 -18.51
C CYS A 78 -11.43 30.29 -18.50
N TRP A 79 -11.01 29.21 -17.86
CA TRP A 79 -9.75 28.58 -18.20
C TRP A 79 -9.79 28.40 -19.72
N PRO A 80 -8.78 28.88 -20.47
CA PRO A 80 -8.73 28.60 -21.87
C PRO A 80 -8.85 27.08 -22.00
N GLU A 81 -9.82 26.61 -22.81
CA GLU A 81 -9.84 25.23 -23.30
C GLU A 81 -8.54 25.04 -24.08
N GLY A 82 -7.46 24.81 -23.34
CA GLY A 82 -6.13 24.56 -23.84
C GLY A 82 -6.17 23.18 -24.48
N GLU A 83 -5.51 23.09 -25.64
CA GLU A 83 -5.32 21.85 -26.40
C GLU A 83 -5.22 20.65 -25.46
N GLY A 84 -6.14 19.69 -25.66
CA GLY A 84 -6.15 18.45 -24.90
C GLY A 84 -4.78 17.76 -24.94
N VAL A 85 -4.56 16.89 -23.97
CA VAL A 85 -3.33 16.11 -23.80
C VAL A 85 -2.85 15.51 -25.12
N SER A 86 -1.60 15.78 -25.49
CA SER A 86 -1.02 15.35 -26.76
C SER A 86 -0.54 13.90 -26.66
N LEU A 87 -1.24 13.00 -27.35
CA LEU A 87 -0.84 11.60 -27.46
C LEU A 87 0.61 11.45 -27.95
N ARG A 88 1.02 12.29 -28.90
CA ARG A 88 2.36 12.25 -29.45
C ARG A 88 3.42 12.57 -28.38
N ARG A 89 3.18 13.54 -27.50
CA ARG A 89 4.10 13.87 -26.40
C ARG A 89 4.18 12.74 -25.38
N ILE A 90 3.05 12.09 -25.06
CA ILE A 90 3.04 10.90 -24.20
C ILE A 90 3.87 9.77 -24.83
N GLU A 91 3.71 9.50 -26.12
CA GLU A 91 4.47 8.46 -26.81
C GLU A 91 5.97 8.77 -26.84
N GLU A 92 6.34 10.03 -27.13
CA GLU A 92 7.73 10.49 -27.09
C GLU A 92 8.33 10.32 -25.68
N MET A 93 7.57 10.68 -24.63
CA MET A 93 7.97 10.48 -23.23
C MET A 93 8.12 8.99 -22.88
N PHE A 94 7.19 8.12 -23.29
CA PHE A 94 7.29 6.68 -23.07
C PHE A 94 8.58 6.10 -23.65
N LEU A 95 8.98 6.54 -24.84
CA LEU A 95 10.19 6.06 -25.51
C LEU A 95 11.49 6.44 -24.77
N ILE A 96 11.48 7.47 -23.91
CA ILE A 96 12.65 7.84 -23.10
C ILE A 96 12.95 6.77 -22.05
N TYR A 97 11.90 6.17 -21.47
CA TYR A 97 12.02 5.21 -20.36
C TYR A 97 11.79 3.76 -20.77
N LYS A 98 11.37 3.51 -22.01
CA LYS A 98 11.07 2.17 -22.53
C LYS A 98 12.33 1.31 -22.55
N ASP A 99 12.19 0.05 -22.15
CA ASP A 99 13.22 -0.97 -22.27
C ASP A 99 13.64 -1.23 -23.74
N GLU A 100 14.89 -1.64 -23.96
CA GLU A 100 15.41 -1.90 -25.31
C GLU A 100 14.76 -3.14 -25.96
N HIS A 101 14.35 -4.12 -25.15
CA HIS A 101 13.90 -5.44 -25.59
C HIS A 101 12.40 -5.65 -25.46
N GLU A 102 11.75 -5.02 -24.48
CA GLU A 102 10.31 -5.10 -24.23
C GLU A 102 9.57 -3.80 -24.60
N ASP A 103 8.27 -3.91 -24.93
CA ASP A 103 7.40 -2.74 -25.11
C ASP A 103 6.79 -2.27 -23.78
N ALA A 104 7.67 -2.08 -22.80
CA ALA A 104 7.36 -1.67 -21.45
C ALA A 104 8.51 -0.87 -20.84
N ILE A 105 8.19 -0.07 -19.82
CA ILE A 105 9.15 0.51 -18.89
C ILE A 105 9.38 -0.57 -17.82
N LEU A 106 10.62 -1.05 -17.68
CA LEU A 106 11.02 -2.02 -16.66
C LEU A 106 11.77 -1.33 -15.52
N GLU A 107 12.56 -2.06 -14.73
CA GLU A 107 13.19 -1.55 -13.51
C GLU A 107 14.11 -0.35 -13.74
N GLU A 108 14.97 -0.37 -14.76
CA GLU A 108 15.90 0.73 -15.06
C GLU A 108 15.16 1.98 -15.55
N GLY A 109 14.18 1.80 -16.42
CA GLY A 109 13.34 2.89 -16.92
C GLY A 109 12.45 3.48 -15.82
N MET A 110 11.98 2.65 -14.89
CA MET A 110 11.19 3.08 -13.73
C MET A 110 12.03 3.91 -12.77
N GLU A 111 13.28 3.51 -12.51
CA GLU A 111 14.20 4.28 -11.67
C GLU A 111 14.45 5.68 -12.25
N GLN A 112 14.76 5.76 -13.56
CA GLN A 112 14.95 7.04 -14.23
C GLN A 112 13.66 7.89 -14.23
N PHE A 113 12.51 7.26 -14.45
CA PHE A 113 11.23 7.96 -14.44
C PHE A 113 10.91 8.54 -13.05
N CYS A 114 11.19 7.81 -11.97
CA CYS A 114 11.02 8.32 -10.61
C CYS A 114 12.02 9.44 -10.29
N GLU A 115 13.27 9.35 -10.78
CA GLU A 115 14.28 10.40 -10.64
C GLU A 115 13.83 11.72 -11.29
N ASP A 116 13.33 11.64 -12.53
CA ASP A 116 12.82 12.79 -13.29
C ASP A 116 11.57 13.41 -12.66
N LEU A 117 10.76 12.61 -11.98
CA LEU A 117 9.62 13.07 -11.19
C LEU A 117 10.01 13.59 -9.79
N HIS A 118 11.26 13.40 -9.38
CA HIS A 118 11.79 13.73 -8.05
C HIS A 118 11.03 13.07 -6.90
N VAL A 119 10.73 11.77 -7.05
CA VAL A 119 10.04 10.94 -6.06
C VAL A 119 10.85 9.69 -5.75
N ASP A 120 10.77 9.19 -4.51
CA ASP A 120 11.37 7.91 -4.17
C ASP A 120 10.53 6.75 -4.76
N PRO A 121 11.10 5.75 -5.46
CA PRO A 121 10.34 4.67 -6.07
C PRO A 121 9.44 3.88 -5.10
N ALA A 122 9.75 3.89 -3.80
CA ALA A 122 8.98 3.22 -2.76
C ALA A 122 8.03 4.15 -1.98
N GLU A 123 7.86 5.41 -2.41
CA GLU A 123 6.96 6.35 -1.74
C GLU A 123 5.49 6.22 -2.16
N PHE A 124 4.60 6.74 -1.32
CA PHE A 124 3.16 6.62 -1.51
C PHE A 124 2.65 7.27 -2.81
N ARG A 125 3.30 8.34 -3.30
CA ARG A 125 2.93 8.98 -4.57
C ARG A 125 3.11 8.05 -5.76
N VAL A 126 4.16 7.22 -5.76
CA VAL A 126 4.43 6.25 -6.82
C VAL A 126 3.39 5.13 -6.79
N LEU A 127 2.97 4.66 -5.59
CA LEU A 127 1.86 3.72 -5.46
C LEU A 127 0.57 4.28 -6.05
N VAL A 128 0.23 5.53 -5.75
CA VAL A 128 -0.96 6.18 -6.31
C VAL A 128 -0.84 6.39 -7.81
N LEU A 129 0.35 6.74 -8.32
CA LEU A 129 0.58 6.83 -9.76
C LEU A 129 0.35 5.49 -10.45
N ALA A 130 0.89 4.40 -9.89
CA ALA A 130 0.67 3.04 -10.38
C ALA A 130 -0.82 2.66 -10.35
N TRP A 131 -1.55 3.06 -9.30
CA TRP A 131 -3.00 2.89 -9.23
C TRP A 131 -3.74 3.66 -10.32
N LYS A 132 -3.41 4.95 -10.56
CA LYS A 132 -4.03 5.72 -11.65
C LYS A 132 -3.70 5.15 -13.03
N PHE A 133 -2.55 4.52 -13.19
CA PHE A 133 -2.11 3.87 -14.42
C PHE A 133 -2.65 2.44 -14.55
N GLN A 134 -3.31 1.93 -13.51
CA GLN A 134 -3.83 0.56 -13.42
C GLN A 134 -2.73 -0.48 -13.70
N ALA A 135 -1.55 -0.26 -13.13
CA ALA A 135 -0.40 -1.13 -13.32
C ALA A 135 -0.68 -2.54 -12.81
N ALA A 136 -0.43 -3.54 -13.65
CA ALA A 136 -0.62 -4.93 -13.26
C ALA A 136 0.50 -5.46 -12.33
N THR A 137 1.74 -5.00 -12.55
CA THR A 137 2.95 -5.57 -11.92
C THR A 137 3.86 -4.47 -11.39
N MET A 138 4.44 -4.69 -10.20
CA MET A 138 5.49 -3.82 -9.66
C MET A 138 6.66 -3.65 -10.62
N CYS A 139 7.27 -2.47 -10.60
CA CYS A 139 8.43 -2.11 -11.42
C CYS A 139 8.22 -2.25 -12.94
N LYS A 140 6.96 -2.28 -13.41
CA LYS A 140 6.64 -2.40 -14.82
C LYS A 140 5.45 -1.52 -15.21
N PHE A 141 5.63 -0.74 -16.27
CA PHE A 141 4.51 -0.13 -17.01
C PHE A 141 4.56 -0.58 -18.46
N THR A 142 3.52 -1.27 -18.91
CA THR A 142 3.30 -1.50 -20.33
C THR A 142 3.01 -0.19 -21.05
N ARG A 143 3.25 -0.13 -22.37
CA ARG A 143 2.86 1.02 -23.19
C ARG A 143 1.41 1.44 -22.96
N LYS A 144 0.50 0.47 -22.88
CA LYS A 144 -0.93 0.72 -22.69
C LYS A 144 -1.20 1.39 -21.35
N GLU A 145 -0.70 0.84 -20.25
CA GLU A 145 -0.86 1.40 -18.90
C GLU A 145 -0.31 2.81 -18.81
N PHE A 146 0.89 3.04 -19.35
CA PHE A 146 1.51 4.36 -19.35
C PHE A 146 0.70 5.39 -20.15
N VAL A 147 0.31 5.05 -21.38
CA VAL A 147 -0.43 5.98 -22.26
C VAL A 147 -1.83 6.27 -21.74
N ASP A 148 -2.57 5.23 -21.35
CA ASP A 148 -3.93 5.38 -20.82
C ASP A 148 -3.91 6.08 -19.45
N GLY A 149 -2.92 5.78 -18.61
CA GLY A 149 -2.68 6.43 -17.33
C GLY A 149 -2.41 7.93 -17.47
N CYS A 150 -1.46 8.31 -18.35
CA CYS A 150 -1.15 9.70 -18.66
C CYS A 150 -2.39 10.48 -19.16
N ARG A 151 -3.21 9.86 -20.02
CA ARG A 151 -4.48 10.43 -20.46
C ARG A 151 -5.47 10.60 -19.31
N ALA A 152 -5.59 9.61 -18.43
CA ALA A 152 -6.52 9.61 -17.29
C ALA A 152 -6.20 10.73 -16.30
N ILE A 153 -4.91 10.97 -16.02
CA ILE A 153 -4.46 12.07 -15.13
C ILE A 153 -4.33 13.40 -15.86
N GLN A 154 -4.62 13.42 -17.16
CA GLN A 154 -4.50 14.57 -18.03
C GLN A 154 -3.10 15.23 -18.01
N ALA A 155 -2.06 14.43 -18.26
CA ALA A 155 -0.66 14.87 -18.33
C ALA A 155 0.08 14.24 -19.52
N ASP A 156 0.93 15.00 -20.19
CA ASP A 156 1.79 14.54 -21.30
C ASP A 156 3.27 14.94 -21.17
N SER A 157 3.68 15.33 -19.96
CA SER A 157 5.07 15.59 -19.58
C SER A 157 5.29 15.21 -18.11
N THR A 158 6.54 15.01 -17.70
CA THR A 158 6.91 14.75 -16.30
C THR A 158 6.46 15.88 -15.37
N GLU A 159 6.65 17.14 -15.77
CA GLU A 159 6.14 18.31 -15.05
C GLU A 159 4.62 18.28 -14.89
N GLY A 160 3.90 17.86 -15.95
CA GLY A 160 2.46 17.67 -15.93
C GLY A 160 2.05 16.60 -14.90
N ILE A 161 2.74 15.45 -14.87
CA ILE A 161 2.49 14.40 -13.89
C ILE A 161 2.74 14.93 -12.47
N CYS A 162 3.86 15.62 -12.24
CA CYS A 162 4.19 16.21 -10.95
C CYS A 162 3.11 17.17 -10.46
N SER A 163 2.57 18.01 -11.35
CA SER A 163 1.48 18.95 -11.01
C SER A 163 0.19 18.26 -10.58
N ARG A 164 -0.03 17.01 -10.99
CA ARG A 164 -1.23 16.22 -10.68
C ARG A 164 -1.13 15.48 -9.35
N PHE A 165 0.06 15.31 -8.76
CA PHE A 165 0.21 14.56 -7.51
C PHE A 165 -0.70 15.08 -6.41
N SER A 166 -0.78 16.39 -6.19
CA SER A 166 -1.64 16.96 -5.14
C SER A 166 -3.11 16.54 -5.28
N VAL A 167 -3.65 16.55 -6.51
CA VAL A 167 -5.04 16.15 -6.77
C VAL A 167 -5.22 14.65 -6.57
N MET A 168 -4.28 13.83 -7.05
CA MET A 168 -4.34 12.37 -6.91
C MET A 168 -4.22 11.92 -5.44
N MET A 169 -3.43 12.63 -4.62
CA MET A 169 -3.33 12.39 -3.17
C MET A 169 -4.65 12.67 -2.45
N GLU A 170 -5.30 13.79 -2.78
CA GLU A 170 -6.59 14.14 -2.20
C GLU A 170 -7.67 13.14 -2.63
N GLU A 171 -7.70 12.75 -3.90
CA GLU A 171 -8.62 11.71 -4.40
C GLU A 171 -8.44 10.39 -3.64
N ALA A 172 -7.20 9.98 -3.37
CA ALA A 172 -6.87 8.78 -2.64
C ALA A 172 -7.28 8.81 -1.15
N ARG A 173 -7.63 9.98 -0.59
CA ARG A 173 -8.23 10.09 0.77
C ARG A 173 -9.71 9.78 0.79
N GLY A 174 -10.41 9.90 -0.34
CA GLY A 174 -11.84 9.60 -0.42
C GLY A 174 -12.11 8.14 -0.05
N GLU A 175 -13.15 7.88 0.76
CA GLU A 175 -13.40 6.55 1.33
C GLU A 175 -13.47 5.44 0.27
N GLU A 176 -14.24 5.64 -0.80
CA GLU A 176 -14.39 4.65 -1.87
C GLU A 176 -13.12 4.52 -2.72
N SER A 177 -12.46 5.63 -3.02
CA SER A 177 -11.17 5.65 -3.72
C SER A 177 -10.09 4.93 -2.92
N PHE A 178 -10.08 5.11 -1.59
CA PHE A 178 -9.14 4.44 -0.70
C PHE A 178 -9.39 2.93 -0.66
N LYS A 179 -10.66 2.50 -0.57
CA LYS A 179 -11.01 1.06 -0.66
C LYS A 179 -10.54 0.46 -1.99
N ASP A 180 -10.69 1.19 -3.10
CA ASP A 180 -10.21 0.75 -4.41
C ASP A 180 -8.67 0.68 -4.45
N LEU A 181 -7.97 1.74 -4.03
CA LEU A 181 -6.51 1.79 -3.90
C LEU A 181 -5.98 0.65 -3.02
N TYR A 182 -6.65 0.36 -1.90
CA TYR A 182 -6.27 -0.70 -0.98
C TYR A 182 -6.39 -2.09 -1.62
N ARG A 183 -7.45 -2.33 -2.41
CA ARG A 183 -7.63 -3.59 -3.16
C ARG A 183 -6.62 -3.70 -4.31
N PHE A 184 -6.36 -2.59 -5.00
CA PHE A 184 -5.35 -2.49 -6.05
C PHE A 184 -3.96 -2.85 -5.50
N THR A 185 -3.60 -2.30 -4.35
CA THR A 185 -2.28 -2.49 -3.73
C THR A 185 -1.94 -3.96 -3.53
N PHE A 186 -2.92 -4.80 -3.14
CA PHE A 186 -2.71 -6.24 -3.06
C PHE A 186 -2.36 -6.86 -4.40
N GLN A 187 -3.08 -6.49 -5.46
CA GLN A 187 -2.85 -7.02 -6.80
C GLN A 187 -1.50 -6.56 -7.35
N PHE A 188 -1.16 -5.29 -7.11
CA PHE A 188 0.09 -4.68 -7.54
C PHE A 188 1.31 -5.37 -6.92
N GLY A 189 1.25 -5.73 -5.63
CA GLY A 189 2.32 -6.47 -4.95
C GLY A 189 2.41 -7.95 -5.23
N LEU A 190 1.43 -8.52 -5.94
CA LEU A 190 1.38 -9.94 -6.18
C LEU A 190 2.22 -10.30 -7.38
N ASP A 191 3.14 -11.24 -7.21
CA ASP A 191 3.87 -11.84 -8.32
C ASP A 191 2.98 -12.86 -9.05
N VAL A 192 2.24 -12.36 -10.03
CA VAL A 192 1.30 -13.17 -10.83
C VAL A 192 2.06 -14.08 -11.80
N ASP A 193 3.22 -13.66 -12.28
CA ASP A 193 4.02 -14.40 -13.26
C ASP A 193 4.62 -15.68 -12.64
N GLU A 194 4.93 -15.63 -11.34
CA GLU A 194 5.29 -16.81 -10.55
C GLU A 194 4.09 -17.66 -10.10
N GLY A 195 2.86 -17.26 -10.45
CA GLY A 195 1.63 -17.97 -10.08
C GLY A 195 1.28 -17.89 -8.59
N GLN A 196 1.84 -16.92 -7.87
CA GLN A 196 1.56 -16.75 -6.44
C GLN A 196 0.12 -16.26 -6.22
N ARG A 197 -0.55 -16.80 -5.20
CA ARG A 197 -1.93 -16.41 -4.82
C ARG A 197 -1.99 -15.61 -3.52
N SER A 198 -0.84 -15.40 -2.89
CA SER A 198 -0.67 -14.71 -1.61
C SER A 198 0.55 -13.82 -1.69
N LEU A 199 0.49 -12.65 -1.07
CA LEU A 199 1.63 -11.76 -0.95
C LEU A 199 2.66 -12.37 -0.01
N GLN A 200 3.94 -12.26 -0.34
CA GLN A 200 5.00 -12.59 0.60
C GLN A 200 4.91 -11.68 1.83
N ARG A 201 5.15 -12.23 3.02
CA ARG A 201 5.02 -11.51 4.30
C ARG A 201 5.75 -10.15 4.29
N GLY A 202 7.00 -10.12 3.85
CA GLY A 202 7.80 -8.89 3.81
C GLY A 202 7.21 -7.82 2.87
N ILE A 203 6.70 -8.23 1.71
CA ILE A 203 6.04 -7.32 0.76
C ILE A 203 4.72 -6.81 1.34
N ALA A 204 3.92 -7.66 1.97
CA ALA A 204 2.68 -7.25 2.61
C ALA A 204 2.92 -6.22 3.73
N VAL A 205 3.94 -6.43 4.58
CA VAL A 205 4.33 -5.48 5.63
C VAL A 205 4.71 -4.12 5.04
N ALA A 206 5.54 -4.10 3.99
CA ALA A 206 5.93 -2.86 3.32
C ALA A 206 4.72 -2.14 2.69
N LEU A 207 3.85 -2.89 2.00
CA LEU A 207 2.67 -2.33 1.35
C LEU A 207 1.61 -1.83 2.32
N TRP A 208 1.41 -2.48 3.46
CA TRP A 208 0.51 -1.97 4.48
C TRP A 208 1.02 -0.65 5.07
N ARG A 209 2.32 -0.58 5.38
CA ARG A 209 2.94 0.67 5.82
C ARG A 209 2.79 1.78 4.77
N LEU A 210 2.89 1.41 3.49
CA LEU A 210 2.77 2.34 2.38
C LEU A 210 1.33 2.82 2.16
N VAL A 211 0.36 1.92 2.04
CA VAL A 211 -1.03 2.28 1.69
C VAL A 211 -1.71 3.13 2.77
N PHE A 212 -1.37 2.91 4.04
CA PHE A 212 -1.89 3.70 5.17
C PHE A 212 -1.08 4.97 5.47
N THR A 213 -0.26 5.47 4.53
CA THR A 213 0.57 6.67 4.73
C THR A 213 -0.25 7.92 5.09
N GLN A 214 -1.44 8.07 4.51
CA GLN A 214 -2.26 9.28 4.69
C GLN A 214 -3.19 9.25 5.91
N ASP A 215 -3.60 8.06 6.32
CA ASP A 215 -4.48 7.80 7.47
C ASP A 215 -4.06 6.47 8.10
N MET A 216 -3.40 6.55 9.24
CA MET A 216 -2.77 5.41 9.90
C MET A 216 -3.70 4.90 11.01
N PRO A 217 -4.24 3.66 10.89
CA PRO A 217 -5.03 3.08 11.95
C PRO A 217 -4.19 2.79 13.20
N SER A 218 -4.79 2.94 14.38
CA SER A 218 -4.10 2.74 15.66
C SER A 218 -3.50 1.33 15.84
N VAL A 219 -4.10 0.33 15.19
CA VAL A 219 -3.68 -1.08 15.27
C VAL A 219 -2.54 -1.43 14.31
N LEU A 220 -2.21 -0.53 13.36
CA LEU A 220 -1.30 -0.84 12.26
C LEU A 220 0.10 -1.21 12.76
N ASP A 221 0.73 -0.39 13.61
CA ASP A 221 2.11 -0.66 14.03
C ASP A 221 2.22 -1.99 14.78
N SER A 222 1.32 -2.26 15.74
CA SER A 222 1.27 -3.55 16.44
C SER A 222 1.06 -4.73 15.47
N TRP A 223 0.23 -4.56 14.44
CA TRP A 223 0.01 -5.58 13.42
C TRP A 223 1.28 -5.86 12.61
N LEU A 224 2.00 -4.80 12.21
CA LEU A 224 3.24 -4.94 11.46
C LEU A 224 4.37 -5.56 12.31
N ASP A 225 4.41 -5.25 13.60
CA ASP A 225 5.37 -5.84 14.56
C ASP A 225 5.08 -7.33 14.75
N PHE A 226 3.82 -7.71 14.99
CA PHE A 226 3.38 -9.11 15.04
C PHE A 226 3.81 -9.88 13.80
N LEU A 227 3.54 -9.33 12.62
CA LEU A 227 3.95 -9.95 11.36
C LEU A 227 5.46 -10.01 11.22
N SER A 228 6.21 -9.05 11.75
CA SER A 228 7.67 -9.01 11.69
C SER A 228 8.32 -10.07 12.58
N GLU A 229 7.82 -10.24 13.81
CA GLU A 229 8.23 -11.31 14.74
C GLU A 229 7.83 -12.70 14.23
N ASN A 230 6.70 -12.78 13.53
CA ASN A 230 6.19 -13.98 12.87
C ASN A 230 6.04 -15.21 13.81
N PRO A 231 5.35 -15.07 14.96
CA PRO A 231 5.19 -16.17 15.92
C PRO A 231 4.47 -17.39 15.31
N CYS A 232 3.57 -17.16 14.34
CA CYS A 232 2.78 -18.21 13.68
C CYS A 232 3.46 -18.78 12.42
N ALA A 233 4.72 -18.41 12.12
CA ALA A 233 5.46 -18.84 10.94
C ALA A 233 4.69 -18.65 9.60
N VAL A 234 3.96 -17.54 9.48
CA VAL A 234 3.20 -17.17 8.29
C VAL A 234 4.15 -16.90 7.14
N ARG A 235 3.92 -17.60 6.02
CA ARG A 235 4.73 -17.44 4.80
C ARG A 235 4.26 -16.30 3.90
N GLY A 236 2.96 -15.99 3.94
CA GLY A 236 2.37 -14.96 3.11
C GLY A 236 0.93 -14.64 3.51
N ILE A 237 0.43 -13.54 2.96
CA ILE A 237 -0.87 -12.96 3.25
C ILE A 237 -1.81 -13.25 2.08
N SER A 238 -2.93 -13.89 2.38
CA SER A 238 -3.97 -14.16 1.38
C SER A 238 -4.75 -12.90 1.03
N ARG A 239 -5.41 -12.89 -0.13
CA ARG A 239 -6.31 -11.79 -0.54
C ARG A 239 -7.41 -11.53 0.49
N ASP A 240 -7.95 -12.60 1.06
CA ASP A 240 -9.01 -12.52 2.05
C ASP A 240 -8.53 -11.81 3.34
N THR A 241 -7.40 -12.27 3.88
CA THR A 241 -6.74 -11.65 5.04
C THR A 241 -6.43 -10.18 4.80
N TRP A 242 -5.88 -9.83 3.62
CA TRP A 242 -5.62 -8.45 3.25
C TRP A 242 -6.90 -7.62 3.25
N ASN A 243 -7.95 -8.07 2.55
CA ASN A 243 -9.21 -7.33 2.46
C ASN A 243 -9.91 -7.18 3.81
N MET A 244 -9.92 -8.24 4.63
CA MET A 244 -10.53 -8.21 5.96
C MET A 244 -9.77 -7.30 6.93
N PHE A 245 -8.47 -7.11 6.74
CA PHE A 245 -7.70 -6.23 7.61
C PHE A 245 -8.20 -4.78 7.55
N LEU A 246 -8.67 -4.28 6.39
CA LEU A 246 -9.26 -2.94 6.31
C LEU A 246 -10.56 -2.83 7.12
N ASN A 247 -11.40 -3.87 7.13
CA ASN A 247 -12.60 -3.87 7.96
C ASN A 247 -12.23 -3.96 9.44
N PHE A 248 -11.20 -4.74 9.76
CA PHE A 248 -10.67 -4.89 11.11
C PHE A 248 -10.18 -3.54 11.66
N THR A 249 -9.43 -2.75 10.87
CA THR A 249 -8.94 -1.44 11.31
C THR A 249 -10.05 -0.40 11.54
N GLN A 250 -11.19 -0.56 10.86
CA GLN A 250 -12.36 0.32 11.03
C GLN A 250 -13.27 -0.13 12.18
N SER A 251 -13.31 -1.45 12.43
CA SER A 251 -14.24 -2.04 13.41
C SER A 251 -13.61 -2.09 14.79
N ILE A 252 -12.32 -2.37 14.90
CA ILE A 252 -11.65 -2.64 16.17
C ILE A 252 -11.04 -1.37 16.77
N GLY A 253 -11.32 -1.12 18.04
CA GLY A 253 -10.77 -0.02 18.81
C GLY A 253 -9.29 -0.22 19.15
N SER A 254 -8.63 0.85 19.58
CA SER A 254 -7.19 0.85 19.90
C SER A 254 -6.78 -0.17 20.98
N ASP A 255 -7.70 -0.50 21.89
CA ASP A 255 -7.49 -1.44 22.98
C ASP A 255 -7.85 -2.89 22.62
N LEU A 256 -8.37 -3.14 21.41
CA LEU A 256 -8.87 -4.44 20.94
C LEU A 256 -10.04 -5.00 21.79
N SER A 257 -10.65 -4.21 22.68
CA SER A 257 -11.62 -4.72 23.66
C SER A 257 -12.93 -5.18 23.02
N ASN A 258 -13.22 -4.70 21.81
CA ASN A 258 -14.41 -5.02 21.06
C ASN A 258 -14.20 -6.18 20.07
N TYR A 259 -13.02 -6.80 20.08
CA TYR A 259 -12.76 -8.01 19.31
C TYR A 259 -13.47 -9.22 19.92
N SER A 260 -14.01 -10.09 19.07
CA SER A 260 -14.57 -11.38 19.47
C SER A 260 -14.07 -12.49 18.54
N GLU A 261 -13.55 -13.56 19.13
CA GLU A 261 -13.14 -14.78 18.41
C GLU A 261 -14.32 -15.57 17.80
N ASP A 262 -15.55 -15.28 18.22
CA ASP A 262 -16.76 -15.90 17.68
C ASP A 262 -17.19 -15.26 16.35
N GLU A 263 -16.60 -14.12 15.97
CA GLU A 263 -16.83 -13.47 14.67
C GLU A 263 -16.04 -14.15 13.54
N ALA A 264 -16.51 -14.00 12.31
CA ALA A 264 -15.94 -14.68 11.13
C ALA A 264 -14.65 -14.01 10.60
N TRP A 265 -13.71 -13.69 11.49
CA TRP A 265 -12.41 -13.14 11.13
C TRP A 265 -11.44 -14.22 10.65
N PRO A 266 -10.46 -13.88 9.78
CA PRO A 266 -9.34 -14.78 9.50
C PRO A 266 -8.61 -15.15 10.80
N SER A 267 -8.29 -16.43 10.98
CA SER A 267 -7.66 -16.94 12.22
C SER A 267 -6.31 -16.29 12.57
N LEU A 268 -5.67 -15.62 11.61
CA LEU A 268 -4.47 -14.85 11.85
C LEU A 268 -4.74 -13.64 12.77
N PHE A 269 -5.96 -13.11 12.77
CA PHE A 269 -6.36 -12.01 13.63
C PHE A 269 -6.51 -12.46 15.08
N ASP A 270 -7.02 -13.67 15.33
CA ASP A 270 -7.03 -14.27 16.68
C ASP A 270 -5.61 -14.34 17.25
N SER A 271 -4.67 -14.87 16.45
CA SER A 271 -3.27 -14.97 16.85
C SER A 271 -2.62 -13.62 17.10
N PHE A 272 -2.98 -12.59 16.32
CA PHE A 272 -2.52 -11.23 16.52
C PHE A 272 -3.05 -10.64 17.83
N VAL A 273 -4.35 -10.78 18.11
CA VAL A 273 -4.98 -10.25 19.32
C VAL A 273 -4.42 -10.94 20.57
N GLU A 274 -4.20 -12.24 20.51
CA GLU A 274 -3.52 -12.99 21.58
C GLU A 274 -2.09 -12.48 21.82
N TRP A 275 -1.31 -12.33 20.75
CA TRP A 275 0.07 -11.82 20.82
C TRP A 275 0.14 -10.39 21.38
N GLU A 276 -0.74 -9.50 20.94
CA GLU A 276 -0.75 -8.10 21.38
C GLU A 276 -1.20 -7.98 22.85
N SER A 277 -2.16 -8.81 23.28
CA SER A 277 -2.59 -8.86 24.67
C SER A 277 -1.47 -9.33 25.60
N GLU A 278 -0.73 -10.36 25.18
CA GLU A 278 0.41 -10.88 25.92
C GLU A 278 1.58 -9.88 25.95
N ARG A 279 1.83 -9.14 24.85
CA ARG A 279 2.83 -8.07 24.80
C ARG A 279 2.52 -6.97 25.80
N ARG A 280 1.28 -6.46 25.82
CA ARG A 280 0.84 -5.43 26.77
C ARG A 280 0.93 -5.88 28.22
N ARG A 281 0.59 -7.13 28.52
CA ARG A 281 0.72 -7.71 29.86
C ARG A 281 2.18 -7.69 30.33
N ARG A 282 3.13 -8.07 29.46
CA ARG A 282 4.57 -8.05 29.77
C ARG A 282 5.09 -6.63 29.99
N GLU A 283 4.69 -5.68 29.15
CA GLU A 283 5.09 -4.27 29.29
C GLU A 283 4.59 -3.68 30.63
N GLN A 284 3.35 -3.98 31.02
CA GLN A 284 2.78 -3.53 32.29
C GLN A 284 3.51 -4.14 33.51
N GLU A 285 3.87 -5.42 33.45
CA GLU A 285 4.65 -6.08 34.50
C GLU A 285 6.06 -5.49 34.63
N GLU A 286 6.71 -5.15 33.51
CA GLU A 286 8.02 -4.49 33.51
C GLU A 286 7.96 -3.06 34.07
N GLU A 287 6.93 -2.29 33.71
CA GLU A 287 6.70 -0.95 34.26
C GLU A 287 6.43 -0.99 35.77
N ASP A 288 5.60 -1.90 36.23
CA ASP A 288 5.31 -2.08 37.66
C ASP A 288 6.56 -2.51 38.44
N LYS A 289 7.38 -3.38 37.86
CA LYS A 289 8.66 -3.78 38.45
C LYS A 289 9.64 -2.61 38.53
N LYS A 290 9.70 -1.77 37.49
CA LYS A 290 10.54 -0.56 37.46
C LYS A 290 10.09 0.47 38.50
N ARG A 291 8.78 0.68 38.65
CA ARG A 291 8.19 1.54 39.69
C ARG A 291 8.51 1.05 41.10
N ARG A 292 8.44 -0.27 41.34
CA ARG A 292 8.82 -0.88 42.63
C ARG A 292 10.32 -0.77 42.92
N GLY A 293 11.17 -0.96 41.92
CA GLY A 293 12.63 -0.85 42.07
C GLY A 293 13.15 0.56 42.36
N MET A 294 12.53 1.61 41.80
CA MET A 294 12.91 3.00 42.11
C MET A 294 12.50 3.44 43.53
N GLY A 295 11.49 2.81 44.13
CA GLY A 295 11.07 3.09 45.51
C GLY A 295 12.02 2.54 46.58
N GLU A 296 12.93 1.62 46.23
CA GLU A 296 13.91 1.04 47.17
C GLU A 296 15.24 1.83 47.20
N GLU A 297 15.59 2.59 46.16
CA GLU A 297 16.80 3.44 46.14
C GLU A 297 16.61 4.79 46.86
N GLU A 298 15.40 5.36 46.92
CA GLU A 298 15.14 6.59 47.71
C GLU A 298 15.04 6.35 49.23
N GLY A 299 15.00 5.08 49.67
CA GLY A 299 14.92 4.69 51.09
C GLY A 299 16.27 4.54 51.82
N GLN A 300 17.40 4.69 51.12
CA GLN A 300 18.75 4.57 51.71
C GLN A 300 19.54 5.88 51.53
N GLY A 301 18.96 6.97 52.02
CA GLY A 301 19.55 8.31 51.98
C GLY A 301 19.44 9.11 53.27
N GLU A 302 19.13 8.48 54.42
CA GLU A 302 19.28 9.12 55.73
C GLU A 302 20.64 8.73 56.33
N GLY A 303 21.70 9.30 55.76
CA GLY A 303 23.03 9.30 56.38
C GLY A 303 23.02 10.25 57.58
N GLU A 304 23.22 9.70 58.77
CA GLU A 304 23.41 10.38 60.05
C GLU A 304 24.27 11.65 59.91
N CYS A 305 23.70 12.81 60.27
CA CYS A 305 24.47 14.01 60.57
C CYS A 305 25.18 13.82 61.92
N PRO A 306 26.52 13.90 62.03
CA PRO A 306 27.16 13.89 63.34
C PRO A 306 27.02 15.28 63.97
N ALA A 307 26.57 15.31 65.23
CA ALA A 307 26.46 16.52 66.04
C ALA A 307 27.84 17.15 66.33
N PRO A 308 27.97 18.49 66.44
CA PRO A 308 29.22 19.13 66.80
C PRO A 308 29.41 19.11 68.32
N SER A 309 30.52 18.53 68.79
CA SER A 309 30.98 18.68 70.17
C SER A 309 31.83 19.94 70.31
N LEU A 310 31.50 20.71 71.34
CA LEU A 310 32.08 22.00 71.71
C LEU A 310 33.00 21.77 72.91
N THR A 311 34.30 22.05 72.77
CA THR A 311 35.29 22.47 73.80
C THR A 311 36.69 22.42 73.18
N ASP A 312 37.72 23.21 73.49
CA ASP A 312 37.99 24.62 73.85
C ASP A 312 39.54 24.68 73.96
N CYS A 313 40.18 25.76 73.49
CA CYS A 313 41.57 26.25 73.72
C CYS A 313 42.78 25.29 73.51
N SER A 314 43.97 25.70 73.05
CA SER A 314 44.65 26.99 73.10
C SER A 314 45.84 27.05 72.10
N GLU A 315 46.19 28.28 71.73
CA GLU A 315 47.54 28.82 71.48
C GLU A 315 48.35 28.59 70.19
N ALA A 316 48.66 29.77 69.62
CA ALA A 316 49.95 30.25 69.11
C ALA A 316 50.32 30.01 67.64
N GLY A 317 50.64 31.12 66.95
CA GLY A 317 51.55 31.10 65.81
C GLY A 317 51.24 32.09 64.70
N ALA A 318 51.87 33.25 64.77
CA ALA A 318 51.82 34.36 63.81
C ALA A 318 52.15 34.01 62.34
N ALA A 319 51.61 34.87 61.44
CA ALA A 319 52.33 35.63 60.40
C ALA A 319 51.92 35.41 58.93
N GLN A 320 51.41 36.50 58.32
CA GLN A 320 51.77 37.10 57.01
C GLN A 320 51.60 36.20 55.74
N GLY A 321 50.94 36.54 54.63
CA GLY A 321 50.29 37.74 54.08
C GLY A 321 50.10 37.54 52.55
N TRP A 322 49.52 38.54 51.86
CA TRP A 322 49.52 38.80 50.38
C TRP A 322 48.47 38.02 49.53
N THR A 323 47.33 38.62 49.14
CA THR A 323 46.98 39.47 47.94
C THR A 323 46.75 38.71 46.62
N SER A 324 45.57 38.98 46.02
CA SER A 324 45.17 39.02 44.59
C SER A 324 45.80 38.02 43.60
N HIS A 325 45.05 37.31 42.75
CA HIS A 325 44.15 37.82 41.72
C HIS A 325 43.40 36.65 41.07
#